data_AF-A0AAD3MWU9-F1
#
_entry.id   AF-A0AAD3MWU9-F1
#
_cell.length_a   1.000
_cell.length_b   1.000
_cell.length_c   1.000
_cell.angle_alpha   90.00
_cell.angle_beta   90.00
_cell.angle_gamma   90.00
#
_symmetry.space_group_name_H-M   'P 1'
#
loop_
_entity.id
_entity.type
_entity.pdbx_description
1 polymer ?
#
loop_
_entity_poly.entity_id
_entity_poly.type
_entity_poly.pdbx_seq_one_letter_code
_entity_poly.pdbx_strand_id
1 'polypeptide(L)'
;MKYYQCPISQTLGIKAHSKDCGVPLNCKSSSLKPVRSVHFPNDIVFQDYVRTGELERIGRFIRARRVTLDTIYHSGMAALHEAVLSGNLDCVKLLVHYGADIHQRDEEGWTPLHMACSDGFPDIARYLLSLGANPELENDCGETPADLIDPDNKELLQIFGLAVND
;
A
#
# COMPACT_ATOMS: atom_id res chain seq x y z
N MET A 1 15.21 23.13 -2.83
CA MET A 1 14.29 22.14 -3.45
C MET A 1 15.14 21.19 -4.27
N LYS A 2 15.16 19.90 -3.92
CA LYS A 2 15.86 18.88 -4.71
C LYS A 2 14.84 18.22 -5.62
N TYR A 3 15.08 18.27 -6.93
CA TYR A 3 14.25 17.66 -7.95
C TYR A 3 14.61 16.18 -8.05
N TYR A 4 13.60 15.31 -8.05
CA TYR A 4 13.78 13.93 -8.48
C TYR A 4 13.85 13.93 -10.01
N GLN A 5 14.99 13.54 -10.58
CA GLN A 5 15.04 13.08 -11.96
C GLN A 5 14.42 11.69 -11.99
N CYS A 6 13.30 11.55 -12.67
CA CYS A 6 12.70 10.25 -12.94
C CYS A 6 13.60 9.50 -13.94
N PRO A 7 14.09 8.29 -13.63
CA PRO A 7 14.86 7.51 -14.58
C PRO A 7 13.89 6.79 -15.52
N ILE A 8 13.20 7.54 -16.40
CA ILE A 8 12.48 6.92 -17.52
C ILE A 8 13.50 6.72 -18.65
N SER A 9 14.28 5.66 -18.52
CA SER A 9 14.87 4.99 -19.67
C SER A 9 14.10 3.71 -19.90
N GLN A 10 12.90 3.82 -20.48
CA GLN A 10 12.30 2.78 -21.29
C GLN A 10 11.48 3.45 -22.40
N THR A 11 12.15 3.52 -23.53
CA THR A 11 11.68 3.84 -24.87
C THR A 11 10.40 3.08 -25.21
N LEU A 12 9.25 3.74 -25.12
CA LEU A 12 8.13 3.41 -26.00
C LEU A 12 8.47 3.98 -27.38
N GLY A 13 8.59 3.09 -28.36
CA GLY A 13 9.13 3.35 -29.69
C GLY A 13 8.34 4.39 -30.48
N ILE A 14 8.65 5.67 -30.27
CA ILE A 14 8.31 6.73 -31.21
C ILE A 14 9.52 6.87 -32.13
N LYS A 15 9.42 6.25 -33.32
CA LYS A 15 10.37 6.51 -34.42
C LYS A 15 10.39 8.01 -34.66
N ALA A 16 11.59 8.61 -34.74
CA ALA A 16 11.74 9.98 -35.17
C ALA A 16 11.10 10.13 -36.56
N HIS A 17 9.91 10.73 -36.62
CA HIS A 17 9.29 11.02 -37.90
C HIS A 17 10.09 12.10 -38.60
N SER A 18 10.38 11.81 -39.86
CA SER A 18 11.21 12.59 -40.76
C SER A 18 10.69 14.02 -40.90
N LYS A 19 11.67 14.91 -41.03
CA LYS A 19 11.59 16.24 -41.65
C LYS A 19 10.52 16.26 -42.76
N ASP A 20 9.30 16.70 -42.46
CA ASP A 20 8.27 17.21 -43.38
C ASP A 20 6.94 17.43 -42.63
N CYS A 21 6.99 18.21 -41.54
CA CYS A 21 5.79 18.82 -41.00
C CYS A 21 5.88 20.32 -41.26
N GLY A 22 5.19 20.78 -42.30
CA GLY A 22 5.17 22.17 -42.77
C GLY A 22 4.49 23.16 -41.80
N VAL A 23 4.90 23.17 -40.53
CA VAL A 23 4.49 24.20 -39.57
C VAL A 23 5.71 25.10 -39.32
N PRO A 24 5.64 26.40 -39.66
CA PRO A 24 6.76 27.29 -39.40
C PRO A 24 6.96 27.42 -37.89
N LEU A 25 8.14 27.03 -37.39
CA LEU A 25 8.57 27.31 -36.02
C LEU A 25 8.82 28.82 -35.88
N ASN A 26 7.76 29.59 -35.71
CA ASN A 26 7.85 30.92 -35.13
C ASN A 26 7.47 30.84 -33.64
N CYS A 27 8.31 30.16 -32.85
CA CYS A 27 8.23 30.25 -31.40
C CYS A 27 8.95 31.54 -30.97
N LYS A 28 8.29 32.69 -31.19
CA LYS A 28 8.56 33.86 -30.33
C LYS A 28 8.29 33.40 -28.90
N SER A 29 9.31 33.43 -28.05
CA SER A 29 9.32 33.17 -26.60
C SER A 29 7.94 33.25 -25.94
N SER A 30 7.11 32.24 -26.13
CA SER A 30 5.86 32.10 -25.42
C SER A 30 6.22 31.32 -24.18
N SER A 31 5.96 31.94 -23.04
CA SER A 31 6.03 31.29 -21.74
C SER A 31 5.22 30.00 -21.80
N LEU A 32 5.89 28.87 -22.05
CA LEU A 32 5.35 27.55 -21.78
C LEU A 32 5.20 27.50 -20.27
N LYS A 33 4.03 27.95 -19.79
CA LYS A 33 3.63 27.73 -18.41
C LYS A 33 3.79 26.23 -18.18
N PRO A 34 4.48 25.80 -17.12
CA PRO A 34 4.71 24.39 -16.86
C PRO A 34 3.37 23.66 -16.98
N VAL A 35 3.39 22.59 -17.78
CA VAL A 35 2.22 21.73 -18.00
C VAL A 35 1.64 21.43 -16.63
N ARG A 36 0.38 21.85 -16.46
CA ARG A 36 -0.44 21.85 -15.23
C ARG A 36 0.20 20.99 -14.13
N SER A 37 0.56 21.62 -13.01
CA SER A 37 0.90 20.88 -11.79
C SER A 37 -0.26 19.93 -11.51
N VAL A 38 -0.05 18.65 -11.80
CA VAL A 38 -1.04 17.61 -11.50
C VAL A 38 -0.91 17.41 -9.99
N HIS A 39 -1.78 18.06 -9.24
CA HIS A 39 -1.86 17.83 -7.82
C HIS A 39 -2.62 16.53 -7.63
N PHE A 40 -1.87 15.45 -7.36
CA PHE A 40 -2.49 14.22 -6.89
C PHE A 40 -2.97 14.43 -5.45
N PRO A 41 -4.19 13.97 -5.10
CA PRO A 41 -4.64 13.89 -3.72
C PRO A 41 -3.59 13.22 -2.83
N ASN A 42 -3.43 13.72 -1.61
CA ASN A 42 -2.42 13.19 -0.68
C ASN A 42 -2.59 11.69 -0.45
N ASP A 43 -3.82 11.18 -0.46
CA ASP A 43 -4.16 9.77 -0.26
C ASP A 43 -3.57 8.86 -1.33
N ILE A 44 -3.64 9.27 -2.61
CA ILE A 44 -3.08 8.50 -3.74
C ILE A 44 -1.56 8.42 -3.61
N VAL A 45 -0.93 9.56 -3.32
CA VAL A 45 0.53 9.64 -3.18
C VAL A 45 0.99 8.87 -1.94
N PHE A 46 0.21 8.89 -0.87
CA PHE A 46 0.52 8.18 0.36
C PHE A 46 0.43 6.66 0.18
N GLN A 47 -0.59 6.14 -0.51
CA GLN A 47 -0.68 4.72 -0.85
C GLN A 47 0.53 4.24 -1.66
N ASP A 48 1.01 5.02 -2.63
CA ASP A 48 2.20 4.68 -3.41
C ASP A 48 3.43 4.52 -2.50
N TYR A 49 3.58 5.41 -1.51
CA TYR A 49 4.65 5.28 -0.50
C TYR A 49 4.49 4.06 0.40
N VAL A 50 3.26 3.70 0.78
CA VAL A 50 2.98 2.48 1.55
C VAL A 50 3.36 1.23 0.76
N ARG A 51 2.93 1.12 -0.50
CA ARG A 51 3.25 -0.03 -1.37
C ARG A 51 4.74 -0.18 -1.65
N THR A 52 5.44 0.95 -1.82
CA THR A 52 6.89 0.97 -2.06
C THR A 52 7.71 0.84 -0.76
N GLY A 53 7.09 0.96 0.42
CA GLY A 53 7.77 0.86 1.71
C GLY A 53 8.63 2.07 2.06
N GLU A 54 8.33 3.26 1.53
CA GLU A 54 9.10 4.49 1.79
C GLU A 54 8.82 5.09 3.19
N LEU A 55 9.31 4.42 4.26
CA LEU A 55 9.03 4.73 5.67
C LEU A 55 9.18 6.22 6.03
N GLU A 56 10.25 6.88 5.56
CA GLU A 56 10.49 8.30 5.83
C GLU A 56 9.41 9.22 5.24
N ARG A 57 8.91 8.89 4.04
CA ARG A 57 7.85 9.67 3.39
C ARG A 57 6.51 9.41 4.04
N ILE A 58 6.21 8.16 4.38
CA ILE A 58 5.02 7.77 5.14
C ILE A 58 4.97 8.55 6.46
N GLY A 59 6.03 8.47 7.27
CA GLY A 59 6.11 9.19 8.54
C GLY A 59 6.00 10.71 8.38
N ARG A 60 6.56 11.29 7.30
CA ARG A 60 6.41 12.72 7.01
C ARG A 60 4.95 13.10 6.71
N PHE A 61 4.22 12.29 5.94
CA PHE A 61 2.82 12.57 5.60
C PHE A 61 1.92 12.51 6.83
N ILE A 62 2.10 11.49 7.67
CA ILE A 62 1.33 11.32 8.90
C ILE A 62 1.63 12.47 9.89
N ARG A 63 2.90 12.78 10.15
CA ARG A 63 3.29 13.89 11.04
C ARG A 63 2.78 15.24 10.57
N ALA A 64 2.72 15.46 9.25
CA ALA A 64 2.17 16.67 8.66
C ALA A 64 0.63 16.70 8.64
N ARG A 65 -0.05 15.67 9.19
CA ARG A 65 -1.51 15.52 9.20
C ARG A 65 -2.12 15.67 7.80
N ARG A 66 -1.43 15.12 6.79
CA ARG A 66 -1.86 15.19 5.39
C ARG A 66 -2.79 14.05 4.98
N VAL A 67 -2.89 13.03 5.83
CA VAL A 67 -3.66 11.80 5.63
C VAL A 67 -4.21 11.31 6.96
N THR A 68 -5.27 10.52 6.86
CA THR A 68 -5.96 9.82 7.93
C THR A 68 -5.78 8.32 7.71
N LEU A 69 -5.43 7.57 8.77
CA LEU A 69 -5.00 6.17 8.64
C LEU A 69 -6.17 5.17 8.56
N ASP A 70 -7.34 5.58 9.04
CA ASP A 70 -8.64 4.91 9.00
C ASP A 70 -9.36 5.08 7.66
N THR A 71 -8.80 5.86 6.74
CA THR A 71 -9.43 6.12 5.44
C THR A 71 -9.42 4.87 4.58
N ILE A 72 -10.61 4.45 4.16
CA ILE A 72 -10.80 3.44 3.13
C ILE A 72 -10.60 4.09 1.76
N TYR A 73 -9.65 3.57 1.02
CA TYR A 73 -9.28 4.07 -0.29
C TYR A 73 -10.18 3.50 -1.40
N HIS A 74 -10.01 3.99 -2.62
CA HIS A 74 -10.72 3.48 -3.80
C HIS A 74 -10.40 2.00 -4.13
N SER A 75 -9.37 1.41 -3.50
CA SER A 75 -9.09 -0.02 -3.55
C SER A 75 -9.91 -0.84 -2.56
N GLY A 76 -10.78 -0.20 -1.78
CA GLY A 76 -11.56 -0.81 -0.70
C GLY A 76 -10.77 -1.04 0.58
N MET A 77 -9.47 -0.73 0.59
CA MET A 77 -8.54 -1.01 1.68
C MET A 77 -8.12 0.25 2.44
N ALA A 78 -7.82 0.10 3.73
CA ALA A 78 -7.09 1.10 4.50
C ALA A 78 -5.56 1.02 4.27
N ALA A 79 -4.82 2.03 4.72
CA ALA A 79 -3.35 2.06 4.60
C ALA A 79 -2.66 0.85 5.25
N LEU A 80 -3.20 0.37 6.38
CA LEU A 80 -2.64 -0.77 7.09
C LEU A 80 -2.77 -2.07 6.29
N HIS A 81 -3.89 -2.27 5.58
CA HIS A 81 -4.10 -3.41 4.68
C HIS A 81 -3.06 -3.44 3.55
N GLU A 82 -2.89 -2.32 2.84
CA GLU A 82 -1.89 -2.22 1.76
C GLU A 82 -0.46 -2.49 2.26
N ALA A 83 -0.14 -2.09 3.51
CA ALA A 83 1.15 -2.42 4.12
C ALA A 83 1.31 -3.93 4.37
N VAL A 84 0.25 -4.61 4.83
CA VAL A 84 0.24 -6.07 5.00
C VAL A 84 0.37 -6.77 3.66
N LEU A 85 -0.42 -6.38 2.65
CA LEU A 85 -0.38 -6.93 1.29
C LEU A 85 1.02 -6.83 0.65
N SER A 86 1.77 -5.77 0.98
CA SER A 86 3.16 -5.60 0.53
C SER A 86 4.17 -6.52 1.23
N GLY A 87 3.76 -7.25 2.27
CA GLY A 87 4.63 -8.09 3.10
C GLY A 87 5.64 -7.30 3.95
N ASN A 88 5.52 -5.97 4.04
CA ASN A 88 6.50 -5.11 4.69
C ASN A 88 6.16 -4.88 6.17
N LEU A 89 6.71 -5.73 7.05
CA LEU A 89 6.52 -5.66 8.49
C LEU A 89 6.95 -4.29 9.09
N ASP A 90 8.00 -3.66 8.58
CA ASP A 90 8.44 -2.36 9.11
C ASP A 90 7.44 -1.25 8.78
N CYS A 91 6.80 -1.32 7.61
CA CYS A 91 5.71 -0.43 7.23
C CYS A 91 4.49 -0.63 8.14
N VAL A 92 4.11 -1.89 8.39
CA VAL A 92 3.02 -2.24 9.34
C VAL A 92 3.31 -1.67 10.73
N LYS A 93 4.51 -1.92 11.27
CA LYS A 93 4.95 -1.38 12.57
C LYS A 93 4.89 0.14 12.61
N LEU A 94 5.32 0.81 11.54
CA LEU A 94 5.30 2.26 11.46
C LEU A 94 3.87 2.81 11.51
N LEU A 95 2.94 2.24 10.71
CA LEU A 95 1.55 2.69 10.67
C LEU A 95 0.85 2.47 12.02
N VAL A 96 1.04 1.29 12.63
CA VAL A 96 0.51 0.99 13.97
C VAL A 96 1.10 1.94 15.02
N HIS A 97 2.41 2.22 14.97
CA HIS A 97 3.05 3.17 15.88
C HIS A 97 2.42 4.57 15.81
N TYR A 98 1.95 4.98 14.63
CA TYR A 98 1.23 6.25 14.44
C TYR A 98 -0.28 6.16 14.72
N GLY A 99 -0.78 5.02 15.20
CA GLY A 99 -2.17 4.86 15.62
C GLY A 99 -3.12 4.35 14.53
N ALA A 100 -2.61 3.64 13.52
CA ALA A 100 -3.49 2.86 12.64
C ALA A 100 -4.26 1.81 13.47
N ASP A 101 -5.56 1.66 13.20
CA ASP A 101 -6.40 0.68 13.88
C ASP A 101 -6.11 -0.73 13.34
N ILE A 102 -5.66 -1.62 14.24
CA ILE A 102 -5.36 -3.02 13.93
C ILE A 102 -6.62 -3.86 13.66
N HIS A 103 -7.81 -3.35 14.02
CA HIS A 103 -9.09 -3.98 13.77
C HIS A 103 -9.88 -3.29 12.64
N GLN A 104 -9.28 -2.33 11.94
CA GLN A 104 -9.92 -1.66 10.82
C GLN A 104 -10.42 -2.71 9.83
N ARG A 105 -11.71 -2.65 9.49
CA ARG A 105 -12.30 -3.49 8.45
C ARG A 105 -12.21 -2.78 7.10
N ASP A 106 -11.84 -3.51 6.06
CA ASP A 106 -11.92 -3.06 4.67
C ASP A 106 -13.35 -3.23 4.10
N GLU A 107 -13.55 -2.98 2.80
CA GLU A 107 -14.87 -3.10 2.15
C GLU A 107 -15.45 -4.52 2.12
N GLU A 108 -14.63 -5.55 2.32
CA GLU A 108 -15.05 -6.96 2.39
C GLU A 108 -15.11 -7.46 3.85
N GLY A 109 -14.95 -6.54 4.80
CA GLY A 109 -14.94 -6.84 6.23
C GLY A 109 -13.65 -7.47 6.71
N TRP A 110 -12.61 -7.55 5.88
CA TRP A 110 -11.33 -8.12 6.26
C TRP A 110 -10.61 -7.17 7.22
N THR A 111 -9.95 -7.76 8.20
CA THR A 111 -9.00 -7.05 9.06
C THR A 111 -7.57 -7.26 8.55
N PRO A 112 -6.58 -6.46 9.00
CA PRO A 112 -5.17 -6.70 8.66
C PRO A 112 -4.70 -8.13 9.00
N LEU A 113 -5.29 -8.77 10.02
CA LEU A 113 -4.97 -10.14 10.39
C LEU A 113 -5.51 -11.17 9.39
N HIS A 114 -6.70 -10.96 8.80
CA HIS A 114 -7.21 -11.80 7.72
C HIS A 114 -6.24 -11.81 6.53
N MET A 115 -5.82 -10.61 6.10
CA MET A 115 -4.91 -10.44 4.98
C MET A 115 -3.55 -11.10 5.25
N ALA A 116 -3.00 -10.94 6.47
CA ALA A 116 -1.74 -11.58 6.84
C ALA A 116 -1.83 -13.12 6.81
N CYS A 117 -2.99 -13.69 7.15
CA CYS A 117 -3.19 -15.14 7.12
C CYS A 117 -3.39 -15.67 5.70
N SER A 118 -4.24 -15.01 4.91
CA SER A 118 -4.50 -15.34 3.50
C SER A 118 -3.24 -15.27 2.64
N ASP A 119 -2.42 -14.23 2.81
CA ASP A 119 -1.22 -14.02 1.99
C ASP A 119 0.03 -14.75 2.55
N GLY A 120 -0.11 -15.44 3.68
CA GLY A 120 0.95 -16.28 4.22
C GLY A 120 2.09 -15.51 4.91
N PHE A 121 1.80 -14.43 5.64
CA PHE A 121 2.78 -13.60 6.34
C PHE A 121 2.83 -13.87 7.87
N PRO A 122 3.51 -14.94 8.34
CA PRO A 122 3.53 -15.34 9.74
C PRO A 122 4.11 -14.28 10.68
N ASP A 123 5.16 -13.56 10.24
CA ASP A 123 5.78 -12.50 11.05
C ASP A 123 4.83 -11.33 11.30
N ILE A 124 4.02 -10.97 10.30
CA ILE A 124 3.02 -9.91 10.40
C ILE A 124 1.85 -10.38 11.27
N ALA A 125 1.34 -11.59 11.04
CA ALA A 125 0.28 -12.18 11.87
C ALA A 125 0.69 -12.26 13.35
N ARG A 126 1.90 -12.75 13.64
CA ARG A 126 2.47 -12.80 15.00
C ARG A 126 2.58 -11.40 15.61
N TYR A 127 3.01 -10.41 14.83
CA TYR A 127 3.08 -9.03 15.31
C TYR A 127 1.69 -8.46 15.64
N LEU A 128 0.70 -8.63 14.76
CA LEU A 128 -0.67 -8.17 14.99
C LEU A 128 -1.31 -8.85 16.21
N LEU A 129 -1.16 -10.17 16.36
CA LEU A 129 -1.63 -10.91 17.54
C LEU A 129 -0.94 -10.45 18.83
N SER A 130 0.34 -10.10 18.77
CA SER A 130 1.08 -9.56 19.93
C SER A 130 0.54 -8.21 20.42
N LEU A 131 -0.16 -7.48 19.55
CA LEU A 131 -0.82 -6.22 19.85
C LEU A 131 -2.28 -6.38 20.29
N GLY A 132 -2.79 -7.62 20.34
CA GLY A 132 -4.17 -7.90 20.71
C GLY A 132 -5.16 -7.91 19.55
N ALA A 133 -4.70 -8.10 18.30
CA ALA A 133 -5.61 -8.38 17.19
C ALA A 133 -6.50 -9.59 17.52
N ASN A 134 -7.80 -9.50 17.22
CA ASN A 134 -8.77 -10.53 17.58
C ASN A 134 -8.83 -11.59 16.44
N PRO A 135 -8.40 -12.84 16.69
CA PRO A 135 -8.42 -13.90 15.69
C PRO A 135 -9.81 -14.50 15.45
N GLU A 136 -10.82 -14.10 16.22
CA GLU A 136 -12.21 -14.62 16.09
C GLU A 136 -13.13 -13.64 15.34
N LEU A 137 -12.59 -12.53 14.79
CA LEU A 137 -13.40 -11.63 13.98
C LEU A 137 -13.67 -12.26 12.62
N GLU A 138 -14.93 -12.31 12.23
CA GLU A 138 -15.34 -12.79 10.91
C GLU A 138 -15.36 -11.62 9.89
N ASN A 139 -14.86 -11.90 8.68
CA ASN A 139 -15.08 -11.05 7.50
C ASN A 139 -16.54 -11.13 7.02
N ASP A 140 -16.88 -10.45 5.92
CA ASP A 140 -18.28 -10.45 5.43
C ASP A 140 -18.73 -11.79 4.84
N CYS A 141 -17.80 -12.71 4.58
CA CYS A 141 -18.06 -14.10 4.17
C CYS A 141 -18.29 -15.05 5.36
N GLY A 142 -18.11 -14.59 6.60
CA GLY A 142 -18.19 -15.43 7.80
C GLY A 142 -16.93 -16.25 8.07
N GLU A 143 -15.80 -15.89 7.47
CA GLU A 143 -14.51 -16.56 7.64
C GLU A 143 -13.69 -15.84 8.71
N THR A 144 -13.07 -16.60 9.61
CA THR A 144 -12.06 -16.08 10.54
C THR A 144 -10.68 -16.03 9.86
N PRO A 145 -9.71 -15.25 10.37
CA PRO A 145 -8.33 -15.27 9.86
C PRO A 145 -7.73 -16.68 9.81
N ALA A 146 -8.09 -17.55 10.75
CA ALA A 146 -7.59 -18.92 10.81
C ALA A 146 -8.10 -19.78 9.65
N ASP A 147 -9.34 -19.56 9.20
CA ASP A 147 -9.96 -20.29 8.08
C ASP A 147 -9.27 -19.99 6.74
N LEU A 148 -8.61 -18.83 6.63
CA LEU A 148 -7.91 -18.37 5.44
C LEU A 148 -6.46 -18.88 5.33
N ILE A 149 -5.95 -19.56 6.35
CA ILE A 149 -4.56 -20.05 6.37
C ILE A 149 -4.42 -21.20 5.36
N ASP A 150 -3.47 -21.07 4.43
CA ASP A 150 -3.08 -22.17 3.54
C ASP A 150 -2.64 -23.40 4.37
N PRO A 151 -3.20 -24.61 4.14
CA PRO A 151 -2.82 -25.82 4.86
C PRO A 151 -1.32 -26.16 4.79
N ASP A 152 -0.60 -25.69 3.77
CA ASP A 152 0.85 -25.89 3.64
C ASP A 152 1.66 -24.91 4.52
N ASN A 153 1.05 -23.82 5.03
CA ASN A 153 1.71 -22.83 5.87
C ASN A 153 1.77 -23.28 7.34
N LYS A 154 2.70 -24.21 7.62
CA LYS A 154 2.92 -24.77 8.97
C LYS A 154 3.21 -23.71 10.04
N GLU A 155 3.87 -22.61 9.69
CA GLU A 155 4.20 -21.57 10.67
C GLU A 155 2.97 -20.79 11.12
N LEU A 156 2.09 -20.39 10.19
CA LEU A 156 0.82 -19.75 10.53
C LEU A 156 -0.09 -20.70 11.32
N LEU A 157 -0.23 -21.96 10.88
CA LEU A 157 -1.01 -22.95 11.61
C LEU A 157 -0.52 -23.11 13.05
N GLN A 158 0.80 -23.14 13.27
CA GLN A 158 1.39 -23.20 14.59
C GLN A 158 1.10 -21.96 15.44
N ILE A 159 1.12 -20.76 14.85
CA ILE A 159 0.78 -19.50 15.55
C ILE A 159 -0.65 -19.56 16.11
N PHE A 160 -1.58 -20.17 15.36
CA PHE A 160 -2.98 -20.33 15.76
C PHE A 160 -3.24 -21.61 16.58
N GLY A 161 -2.20 -22.42 16.87
CA GLY A 161 -2.35 -23.67 17.61
C GLY A 161 -3.11 -24.76 16.86
N LEU A 162 -3.20 -24.66 15.53
CA LEU A 162 -3.83 -25.65 14.66
C LEU A 162 -2.83 -26.79 14.42
N ALA A 163 -3.28 -28.04 14.60
CA ALA A 163 -2.42 -29.21 14.50
C ALA A 163 -1.89 -29.37 13.06
N VAL A 164 -0.56 -29.30 12.90
CA VAL A 164 0.11 -29.74 11.68
C VAL A 164 0.07 -31.27 11.68
N ASN A 165 -0.92 -31.84 10.98
CA ASN A 165 -0.95 -33.29 10.80
C ASN A 165 0.19 -33.67 9.85
N ASP A 166 1.20 -34.37 10.39
CA ASP A 166 2.34 -34.93 9.63
C ASP A 166 1.94 -36.17 8.79
#